data_AF-A0AAN9P1V5-F1
#
_entry.id   AF-A0AAN9P1V5-F1
#
_cell.length_a   1.000
_cell.length_b   1.000
_cell.length_c   1.000
_cell.angle_alpha   90.00
_cell.angle_beta   90.00
_cell.angle_gamma   90.00
#
_symmetry.space_group_name_H-M   'P 1'
#
loop_
_entity.id
_entity.type
_entity.pdbx_description
1 polymer ?
#
loop_
_entity_poly.entity_id
_entity_poly.type
_entity_poly.pdbx_seq_one_letter_code
_entity_poly.pdbx_strand_id
1 'polypeptide(L)'
;MAAIDGFNTLQYLSLLSKVCAELESHTGTADKVLAEFIIHLARSSDNLHHFIDKLKDNDAHFPDYLVRTLFTLVHAVLIPAKTEYKLDVASAGNNFTKVTKAIAAGFFFHAARKDPQEGYRTMVNNQSVYIHPSSALFQRQPDWVIYHELVMTTKEYMREVTAIDPKWLVELAPRFFKAADPTKTSKRKRQERIQPLHGL
;
A
#
# COMPACT_ATOMS: atom_id res chain seq x y z
N MET A 1 -31.55 -17.76 6.37
CA MET A 1 -30.12 -17.73 6.77
C MET A 1 -29.26 -17.97 5.52
N ALA A 2 -29.04 -16.95 4.68
CA ALA A 2 -28.29 -17.08 3.42
C ALA A 2 -27.89 -15.71 2.80
N ALA A 3 -27.19 -14.85 3.56
CA ALA A 3 -26.65 -13.58 3.03
C ALA A 3 -25.22 -13.27 3.49
N ILE A 4 -24.62 -14.14 4.31
CA ILE A 4 -23.30 -13.91 4.95
C ILE A 4 -22.13 -14.40 4.06
N ASP A 5 -22.41 -15.16 2.99
CA ASP A 5 -21.35 -15.86 2.24
C ASP A 5 -20.68 -14.99 1.17
N GLY A 6 -21.46 -14.22 0.40
CA GLY A 6 -20.94 -13.50 -0.77
C GLY A 6 -19.90 -12.42 -0.46
N PHE A 7 -20.05 -11.71 0.66
CA PHE A 7 -19.11 -10.64 1.04
C PHE A 7 -17.74 -11.20 1.47
N ASN A 8 -17.72 -12.32 2.21
CA ASN A 8 -16.49 -13.00 2.59
C ASN A 8 -15.80 -13.64 1.39
N THR A 9 -16.57 -14.18 0.44
CA THR A 9 -16.03 -14.68 -0.84
C THR A 9 -15.39 -13.55 -1.65
N LEU A 10 -16.04 -12.39 -1.76
CA LEU A 10 -15.49 -11.24 -2.51
C LEU A 10 -14.21 -10.68 -1.87
N GLN A 11 -14.17 -10.56 -0.54
CA GLN A 11 -12.95 -10.14 0.16
C GLN A 11 -11.80 -11.13 -0.04
N TYR A 12 -12.09 -12.42 0.05
CA TYR A 12 -11.11 -13.47 -0.20
C TYR A 12 -10.62 -13.46 -1.65
N LEU A 13 -11.52 -13.32 -2.63
CA LEU A 13 -11.17 -13.23 -4.05
C LEU A 13 -10.35 -11.96 -4.35
N SER A 14 -10.67 -10.83 -3.70
CA SER A 14 -9.89 -9.60 -3.81
C SER A 14 -8.49 -9.76 -3.23
N LEU A 15 -8.36 -10.39 -2.05
CA LEU A 15 -7.07 -10.72 -1.45
C LEU A 15 -6.26 -11.66 -2.36
N LEU A 16 -6.90 -12.71 -2.86
CA LEU A 16 -6.29 -13.68 -3.75
C LEU A 16 -5.78 -13.01 -5.02
N SER A 17 -6.57 -12.13 -5.63
CA SER A 17 -6.16 -11.37 -6.81
C SER A 17 -4.95 -10.45 -6.53
N LYS A 18 -4.91 -9.78 -5.38
CA LYS A 18 -3.77 -8.93 -5.00
C LYS A 18 -2.50 -9.74 -4.74
N VAL A 19 -2.62 -10.88 -4.06
CA VAL A 19 -1.50 -11.80 -3.83
C VAL A 19 -0.99 -12.37 -5.16
N CYS A 20 -1.89 -12.78 -6.06
CA CYS A 20 -1.50 -13.24 -7.40
C CYS A 20 -0.75 -12.16 -8.19
N ALA A 21 -1.22 -10.90 -8.16
CA ALA A 21 -0.56 -9.80 -8.85
C ALA A 21 0.86 -9.54 -8.31
N GLU A 22 1.01 -9.57 -6.98
CA GLU A 22 2.31 -9.36 -6.34
C GLU A 22 3.29 -10.52 -6.64
N LEU A 23 2.79 -11.77 -6.67
CA LEU A 23 3.57 -12.93 -7.05
C LEU A 23 3.96 -12.87 -8.52
N GLU A 24 3.02 -12.58 -9.43
CA GLU A 24 3.26 -12.49 -10.87
C GLU A 24 4.31 -11.44 -11.20
N SER A 25 4.28 -10.29 -10.53
CA SER A 25 5.29 -9.24 -10.67
C SER A 25 6.71 -9.70 -10.31
N HIS A 26 6.87 -10.81 -9.57
CA HIS A 26 8.16 -11.29 -9.09
C HIS A 26 8.60 -12.64 -9.61
N THR A 27 7.69 -13.59 -9.77
CA THR A 27 7.98 -14.93 -10.27
C THR A 27 7.70 -15.05 -11.76
N GLY A 28 7.02 -14.06 -12.36
CA GLY A 28 6.56 -14.11 -13.75
C GLY A 28 5.39 -15.07 -13.96
N THR A 29 4.79 -15.60 -12.89
CA THR A 29 3.69 -16.57 -12.95
C THR A 29 2.63 -16.29 -11.88
N ALA A 30 1.37 -16.19 -12.31
CA ALA A 30 0.22 -16.12 -11.42
C ALA A 30 -0.26 -17.55 -11.08
N ASP A 31 0.38 -18.20 -10.11
CA ASP A 31 -0.11 -19.49 -9.60
C ASP A 31 -1.12 -19.27 -8.46
N LYS A 32 -2.38 -19.58 -8.75
CA LYS A 32 -3.48 -19.49 -7.81
C LYS A 32 -3.30 -20.42 -6.60
N VAL A 33 -2.80 -21.64 -6.81
CA VAL A 33 -2.61 -22.62 -5.74
C VAL A 33 -1.52 -22.13 -4.79
N LEU A 34 -0.42 -21.61 -5.33
CA LEU A 34 0.64 -21.00 -4.54
C LEU A 34 0.12 -19.78 -3.75
N ALA A 35 -0.67 -18.92 -4.38
CA ALA A 35 -1.28 -17.76 -3.71
C ALA A 35 -2.19 -18.18 -2.55
N GLU A 36 -3.05 -19.19 -2.75
CA GLU A 36 -3.91 -19.73 -1.68
C GLU A 36 -3.09 -20.32 -0.53
N PHE A 37 -2.01 -21.04 -0.85
CA PHE A 37 -1.10 -21.61 0.14
C PHE A 37 -0.37 -20.54 0.94
N ILE A 38 0.17 -19.51 0.29
CA ILE A 38 0.82 -18.36 0.94
C ILE A 38 -0.15 -17.61 1.85
N ILE A 39 -1.40 -17.40 1.39
CA ILE A 39 -2.46 -16.81 2.21
C ILE A 39 -2.71 -17.67 3.45
N HIS A 40 -2.75 -19.00 3.30
CA HIS A 40 -2.93 -19.92 4.42
C HIS A 40 -1.78 -19.80 5.43
N LEU A 41 -0.52 -19.83 4.97
CA LEU A 41 0.65 -19.67 5.83
C LEU A 41 0.61 -18.34 6.58
N ALA A 42 0.39 -17.22 5.89
CA ALA A 42 0.32 -15.90 6.49
C ALA A 42 -0.79 -15.78 7.53
N ARG A 43 -1.98 -16.35 7.28
CA ARG A 43 -3.10 -16.38 8.25
C ARG A 43 -2.79 -17.18 9.50
N SER A 44 -1.95 -18.20 9.37
CA SER A 44 -1.51 -19.04 10.48
C SER A 44 -0.32 -18.46 11.26
N SER A 45 0.18 -17.29 10.84
CA SER A 45 1.29 -16.59 11.47
C SER A 45 0.79 -15.35 12.21
N ASP A 46 1.23 -15.21 13.45
CA ASP A 46 0.89 -14.10 14.36
C ASP A 46 1.71 -12.84 14.08
N ASN A 47 2.90 -13.00 13.50
CA ASN A 47 3.80 -11.91 13.17
C ASN A 47 4.66 -12.27 11.94
N LEU A 48 5.36 -11.27 11.40
CA LEU A 48 6.17 -11.43 10.19
C LEU A 48 7.29 -12.48 10.36
N HIS A 49 7.91 -12.58 11.54
CA HIS A 49 8.99 -13.53 11.78
C HIS A 49 8.48 -14.96 11.65
N HIS A 50 7.35 -15.27 12.30
CA HIS A 50 6.74 -16.60 12.21
C HIS A 50 6.24 -16.91 10.78
N PHE A 51 5.86 -15.91 9.99
CA PHE A 51 5.54 -16.12 8.58
C PHE A 51 6.77 -16.46 7.74
N ILE A 52 7.88 -15.74 7.95
CA ILE A 52 9.17 -16.03 7.31
C ILE A 52 9.62 -17.46 7.63
N ASP A 53 9.53 -17.88 8.90
CA ASP A 53 9.93 -19.23 9.32
C ASP A 53 9.10 -20.29 8.60
N LYS A 54 7.78 -20.11 8.54
CA LYS A 54 6.88 -21.03 7.80
C LYS A 54 7.16 -21.09 6.30
N LEU A 55 7.55 -19.98 5.67
CA LEU A 55 7.94 -19.99 4.26
C LEU A 55 9.22 -20.81 4.07
N LYS A 56 10.21 -20.63 4.94
CA LYS A 56 11.47 -21.38 4.91
C LYS A 56 11.26 -22.88 5.15
N ASP A 57 10.39 -23.24 6.10
CA ASP A 57 10.03 -24.64 6.39
C ASP A 57 9.36 -25.34 5.19
N ASN A 58 8.83 -24.56 4.24
CA ASN A 58 8.24 -25.05 2.98
C ASN A 58 9.15 -24.76 1.77
N ASP A 59 10.45 -24.57 1.99
CA ASP A 59 11.48 -24.29 0.98
C ASP A 59 11.21 -23.05 0.09
N ALA A 60 10.30 -22.17 0.52
CA ALA A 60 9.91 -20.99 -0.23
C ALA A 60 10.84 -19.81 0.09
N HIS A 61 11.71 -19.48 -0.87
CA HIS A 61 12.68 -18.40 -0.76
C HIS A 61 12.24 -17.20 -1.60
N PHE A 62 11.65 -16.21 -0.94
CA PHE A 62 11.24 -14.96 -1.56
C PHE A 62 12.09 -13.80 -1.04
N PRO A 63 12.25 -12.71 -1.83
CA PRO A 63 12.86 -11.49 -1.33
C PRO A 63 12.10 -10.91 -0.13
N ASP A 64 12.83 -10.31 0.81
CA ASP A 64 12.27 -9.75 2.05
C ASP A 64 11.10 -8.78 1.83
N TYR A 65 11.17 -7.94 0.80
CA TYR A 65 10.08 -7.00 0.51
C TYR A 65 8.81 -7.76 0.10
N LEU A 66 8.93 -8.83 -0.71
CA LEU A 66 7.78 -9.61 -1.17
C LEU A 66 7.11 -10.29 0.01
N VAL A 67 7.89 -10.90 0.90
CA VAL A 67 7.36 -11.52 2.12
C VAL A 67 6.63 -10.50 3.00
N ARG A 68 7.18 -9.29 3.17
CA ARG A 68 6.55 -8.20 3.92
C ARG A 68 5.25 -7.73 3.28
N THR A 69 5.23 -7.58 1.95
CA THR A 69 4.05 -7.17 1.20
C THR A 69 2.96 -8.22 1.29
N LEU A 70 3.28 -9.50 1.07
CA LEU A 70 2.36 -10.64 1.19
C LEU A 70 1.78 -10.74 2.60
N PHE A 71 2.63 -10.68 3.63
CA PHE A 71 2.17 -10.70 5.03
C PHE A 71 1.23 -9.53 5.34
N THR A 72 1.58 -8.34 4.86
CA THR A 72 0.77 -7.14 5.09
C THR A 72 -0.55 -7.21 4.34
N LEU A 73 -0.58 -7.67 3.08
CA LEU A 73 -1.82 -7.84 2.32
C LEU A 73 -2.77 -8.78 3.05
N VAL A 74 -2.28 -9.92 3.52
CA VAL A 74 -3.11 -10.91 4.20
C VAL A 74 -3.63 -10.36 5.53
N HIS A 75 -2.77 -9.76 6.36
CA HIS A 75 -3.17 -9.27 7.69
C HIS A 75 -3.93 -7.94 7.67
N ALA A 76 -3.66 -7.06 6.71
CA ALA A 76 -4.43 -5.82 6.53
C ALA A 76 -5.83 -6.09 5.98
N VAL A 77 -6.01 -7.15 5.19
CA VAL A 77 -7.32 -7.53 4.66
C VAL A 77 -8.10 -8.43 5.64
N LEU A 78 -7.44 -9.19 6.53
CA LEU A 78 -8.09 -10.22 7.34
C LEU A 78 -8.12 -10.04 8.87
N ILE A 79 -7.65 -8.94 9.47
CA ILE A 79 -7.88 -8.69 10.90
C ILE A 79 -9.25 -7.97 11.12
N PRO A 80 -10.21 -8.53 11.89
CA PRO A 80 -10.68 -9.91 12.02
C PRO A 80 -12.13 -10.09 11.52
N ALA A 81 -12.42 -11.23 10.90
CA ALA A 81 -13.78 -11.70 10.61
C ALA A 81 -14.51 -12.17 11.89
N LYS A 82 -14.80 -11.25 12.82
CA LYS A 82 -15.92 -11.36 13.78
C LYS A 82 -16.17 -10.04 14.52
N THR A 83 -16.34 -8.97 13.77
CA THR A 83 -17.15 -7.85 14.25
C THR A 83 -18.15 -7.61 13.13
N GLU A 84 -19.45 -7.73 13.39
CA GLU A 84 -20.40 -7.02 12.55
C GLU A 84 -20.01 -5.54 12.67
N TYR A 85 -19.17 -5.07 11.76
CA TYR A 85 -19.01 -3.64 11.59
C TYR A 85 -20.34 -3.19 11.01
N LYS A 86 -21.24 -2.74 11.89
CA LYS A 86 -22.20 -1.71 11.52
C LYS A 86 -21.35 -0.52 11.09
N LEU A 87 -20.92 -0.54 9.84
CA LEU A 87 -20.40 0.63 9.19
C LEU A 87 -21.62 1.48 8.96
N ASP A 88 -21.83 2.43 9.87
CA ASP A 88 -22.85 3.44 9.68
C ASP A 88 -22.61 4.08 8.32
N VAL A 89 -23.61 3.99 7.45
CA VAL A 89 -23.55 4.62 6.14
C VAL A 89 -23.54 6.12 6.39
N ALA A 90 -22.35 6.70 6.33
CA ALA A 90 -22.11 8.11 6.57
C ALA A 90 -21.54 8.74 5.31
N SER A 91 -22.09 9.90 4.93
CA SER A 91 -21.56 10.70 3.83
C SER A 91 -20.50 11.67 4.33
N ALA A 92 -19.44 11.85 3.55
CA ALA A 92 -18.47 12.92 3.77
C ALA A 92 -19.05 14.31 3.45
N GLY A 93 -20.23 14.39 2.82
CA GLY A 93 -20.78 15.62 2.27
C GLY A 93 -19.77 16.28 1.33
N ASN A 94 -19.55 17.59 1.50
CA ASN A 94 -18.55 18.34 0.73
C ASN A 94 -17.15 18.32 1.37
N ASN A 95 -16.91 17.46 2.36
CA ASN A 95 -15.60 17.36 3.02
C ASN A 95 -14.68 16.41 2.25
N PHE A 96 -14.04 16.94 1.21
CA PHE A 96 -13.07 16.21 0.40
C PHE A 96 -11.92 15.65 1.24
N THR A 97 -11.50 16.32 2.32
CA THR A 97 -10.44 15.83 3.20
C THR A 97 -10.77 14.48 3.82
N LYS A 98 -12.02 14.22 4.21
CA LYS A 98 -12.43 12.90 4.74
C LYS A 98 -12.29 11.81 3.68
N VAL A 99 -12.72 12.09 2.45
CA VAL A 99 -12.61 11.16 1.32
C VAL A 99 -11.14 10.88 1.02
N THR A 100 -10.32 11.92 0.91
CA THR A 100 -8.90 11.77 0.61
C THR A 100 -8.13 11.07 1.73
N LYS A 101 -8.45 11.33 3.01
CA LYS A 101 -7.90 10.57 4.14
C LYS A 101 -8.28 9.10 4.07
N ALA A 102 -9.52 8.77 3.71
CA ALA A 102 -9.95 7.38 3.56
C ALA A 102 -9.17 6.67 2.43
N ILE A 103 -8.98 7.35 1.29
CA ILE A 103 -8.13 6.84 0.19
C ILE A 103 -6.70 6.63 0.68
N ALA A 104 -6.10 7.63 1.36
CA ALA A 104 -4.76 7.52 1.91
C ALA A 104 -4.63 6.36 2.91
N ALA A 105 -5.66 6.08 3.71
CA ALA A 105 -5.67 4.97 4.66
C ALA A 105 -5.65 3.59 3.96
N GLY A 106 -6.29 3.46 2.80
CA GLY A 106 -6.30 2.23 2.02
C GLY A 106 -5.09 2.07 1.09
N PHE A 107 -4.52 3.18 0.60
CA PHE A 107 -3.49 3.22 -0.43
C PHE A 107 -2.15 3.79 0.06
N PHE A 108 -1.89 3.80 1.36
CA PHE A 108 -0.68 4.43 1.93
C PHE A 108 0.64 3.89 1.36
N PHE A 109 0.67 2.65 0.86
CA PHE A 109 1.81 2.07 0.15
C PHE A 109 2.06 2.70 -1.22
N HIS A 110 1.04 3.26 -1.85
CA HIS A 110 1.13 3.94 -3.14
C HIS A 110 1.36 5.44 -2.97
N ALA A 111 2.07 5.83 -1.91
CA ALA A 111 2.49 7.21 -1.70
C ALA A 111 3.68 7.55 -2.59
N ALA A 112 3.69 8.75 -3.16
CA ALA A 112 4.84 9.31 -3.85
C ALA A 112 5.04 10.78 -3.46
N ARG A 113 6.31 11.18 -3.40
CA ARG A 113 6.72 12.56 -3.12
C ARG A 113 7.42 13.16 -4.33
N LYS A 114 7.22 14.45 -4.56
CA LYS A 114 7.89 15.17 -5.64
C LYS A 114 9.40 15.18 -5.39
N ASP A 115 10.15 14.85 -6.43
CA ASP A 115 11.61 14.89 -6.39
C ASP A 115 12.09 16.28 -6.85
N PRO A 116 13.08 16.90 -6.17
CA PRO A 116 13.60 18.21 -6.57
C PRO A 116 14.28 18.24 -7.94
N GLN A 117 14.76 17.08 -8.42
CA GLN A 117 15.46 16.97 -9.70
C GLN A 117 14.51 16.53 -10.81
N GLU A 118 13.82 15.41 -10.63
CA GLU A 118 12.95 14.88 -11.69
C GLU A 118 11.74 14.11 -11.19
N GLY A 119 10.55 14.58 -11.56
CA GLY A 119 9.28 13.87 -11.33
C GLY A 119 8.97 13.63 -9.86
N TYR A 120 8.73 12.37 -9.52
CA TYR A 120 8.34 11.90 -8.20
C TYR A 120 9.14 10.66 -7.82
N ARG A 121 9.23 10.40 -6.52
CA ARG A 121 9.71 9.13 -5.98
C ARG A 121 8.65 8.44 -5.15
N THR A 122 8.42 7.17 -5.42
CA THR A 122 7.55 6.33 -4.59
C THR A 122 8.15 6.16 -3.19
N MET A 123 7.33 6.13 -2.16
CA MET A 123 7.81 6.05 -0.77
C MET A 123 8.29 4.66 -0.36
N VAL A 124 7.87 3.60 -1.05
CA VAL A 124 8.25 2.21 -0.75
C VAL A 124 9.53 1.83 -1.47
N ASN A 125 9.56 1.99 -2.80
CA ASN A 125 10.65 1.48 -3.65
C ASN A 125 11.65 2.56 -4.11
N ASN A 126 11.44 3.83 -3.71
CA ASN A 126 12.24 4.97 -4.15
C ASN A 126 12.35 5.09 -5.70
N GLN A 127 11.37 4.54 -6.41
CA GLN A 127 11.28 4.44 -7.87
C GLN A 127 10.89 5.77 -8.49
N SER A 128 11.53 6.12 -9.61
CA SER A 128 11.30 7.38 -10.33
C SER A 128 10.05 7.27 -11.19
N VAL A 129 9.05 8.07 -10.89
CA VAL A 129 7.72 8.02 -11.51
C VAL A 129 7.22 9.42 -11.84
N TYR A 130 6.23 9.51 -12.73
CA TYR A 130 5.69 10.78 -13.22
C TYR A 130 4.17 10.78 -13.13
N ILE A 131 3.54 11.93 -12.96
CA ILE A 131 2.08 12.01 -13.13
C ILE A 131 1.76 11.81 -14.62
N HIS A 132 0.83 10.90 -14.94
CA HIS A 132 0.41 10.68 -16.32
C HIS A 132 -0.16 11.97 -16.96
N PRO A 133 0.13 12.28 -18.24
CA PRO A 133 -0.34 13.50 -18.90
C PRO A 133 -1.86 13.70 -18.93
N SER A 134 -2.64 12.60 -18.88
CA SER A 134 -4.11 12.67 -18.82
C SER A 134 -4.67 12.99 -17.42
N SER A 135 -3.82 13.01 -16.38
CA SER A 135 -4.27 13.29 -15.02
C SER A 135 -4.64 14.76 -14.86
N ALA A 136 -5.72 15.02 -14.12
CA ALA A 136 -6.10 16.37 -13.71
C ALA A 136 -5.01 17.09 -12.90
N LEU A 137 -4.06 16.36 -12.31
CA LEU A 137 -2.96 16.93 -11.53
C LEU A 137 -1.68 17.15 -12.34
N PHE A 138 -1.65 16.84 -13.64
CA PHE A 138 -0.44 16.93 -14.47
C PHE A 138 0.17 18.34 -14.47
N GLN A 139 -0.66 19.38 -14.47
CA GLN A 139 -0.23 20.78 -14.44
C GLN A 139 0.06 21.28 -13.02
N ARG A 140 -0.70 20.82 -12.01
CA ARG A 140 -0.57 21.31 -10.63
C ARG A 140 0.66 20.75 -9.93
N GLN A 141 1.00 19.48 -10.21
CA GLN A 141 2.14 18.76 -9.64
C GLN A 141 2.36 19.01 -8.13
N PRO A 142 1.40 18.60 -7.29
CA PRO A 142 1.49 18.75 -5.82
C PRO A 142 2.67 17.95 -5.24
N ASP A 143 3.19 18.37 -4.08
CA ASP A 143 4.39 17.77 -3.48
C ASP A 143 4.21 16.33 -3.01
N TRP A 144 3.00 15.96 -2.59
CA TRP A 144 2.68 14.63 -2.07
C TRP A 144 1.41 14.11 -2.71
N VAL A 145 1.47 12.86 -3.16
CA VAL A 145 0.36 12.20 -3.85
C VAL A 145 0.20 10.76 -3.40
N ILE A 146 -1.01 10.26 -3.59
CA ILE A 146 -1.35 8.84 -3.65
C ILE A 146 -1.73 8.52 -5.09
N TYR A 147 -1.28 7.37 -5.60
CA TYR A 147 -1.64 6.86 -6.92
C TYR A 147 -2.38 5.52 -6.83
N HIS A 148 -3.16 5.17 -7.85
CA HIS A 148 -3.80 3.84 -7.90
C HIS A 148 -2.86 2.78 -8.48
N GLU A 149 -2.25 3.07 -9.63
CA GLU A 149 -1.38 2.16 -10.36
C GLU A 149 -0.21 2.89 -11.03
N LEU A 150 0.83 2.13 -11.38
CA LEU A 150 1.94 2.56 -12.22
C LEU A 150 1.82 1.89 -13.59
N VAL A 151 2.00 2.67 -14.66
CA VAL A 151 1.99 2.16 -16.02
C VAL A 151 3.27 2.52 -16.73
N MET A 152 3.96 1.49 -17.20
CA MET A 152 5.16 1.62 -18.02
C MET A 152 4.79 1.95 -19.46
N THR A 153 5.34 3.03 -19.99
CA THR A 153 5.29 3.35 -21.43
C THR A 153 6.68 3.78 -21.89
N THR A 154 6.91 5.08 -22.11
CA THR A 154 8.24 5.68 -22.31
C THR A 154 8.92 6.00 -20.98
N LYS A 155 8.12 6.34 -19.97
CA LYS A 155 8.48 6.48 -18.57
C LYS A 155 7.41 5.76 -17.75
N GLU A 156 7.66 5.55 -16.47
CA GLU A 156 6.64 5.07 -15.56
C GLU A 156 5.72 6.20 -15.11
N TYR A 157 4.43 6.02 -15.33
CA TYR A 157 3.42 7.02 -15.04
C TYR A 157 2.44 6.52 -13.98
N MET A 158 2.24 7.34 -12.95
CA MET A 158 1.16 7.22 -11.97
C MET A 158 -0.18 7.59 -12.60
N ARG A 159 -1.19 6.73 -12.43
CA ARG A 159 -2.59 7.00 -12.80
C ARG A 159 -3.49 7.14 -11.57
N GLU A 160 -4.60 7.86 -11.76
CA GLU A 160 -5.61 8.15 -10.72
C GLU A 160 -4.97 8.77 -9.47
N VAL A 161 -4.31 9.90 -9.70
CA VAL A 161 -3.49 10.56 -8.68
C VAL A 161 -4.34 11.53 -7.87
N THR A 162 -4.21 11.49 -6.53
CA THR A 162 -4.78 12.50 -5.63
C THR A 162 -3.70 13.14 -4.78
N ALA A 163 -3.83 14.45 -4.55
CA ALA A 163 -2.96 15.17 -3.62
C ALA A 163 -3.30 14.79 -2.17
N ILE A 164 -2.29 14.70 -1.30
CA ILE A 164 -2.48 14.40 0.12
C ILE A 164 -1.65 15.33 1.02
N ASP A 165 -2.06 15.50 2.29
CA ASP A 165 -1.14 16.00 3.32
C ASP A 165 -0.27 14.83 3.79
N PRO A 166 1.07 14.93 3.74
CA PRO A 166 1.95 13.89 4.23
C PRO A 166 1.58 13.42 5.64
N LYS A 167 1.20 14.33 6.57
CA LYS A 167 0.93 13.99 7.98
C LYS A 167 -0.09 12.86 8.14
N TRP A 168 -1.01 12.70 7.19
CA TRP A 168 -2.00 11.63 7.20
C TRP A 168 -1.35 10.26 7.07
N LEU A 169 -0.23 10.11 6.38
CA LEU A 169 0.50 8.85 6.27
C LEU A 169 1.04 8.38 7.63
N VAL A 170 1.55 9.31 8.46
CA VAL A 170 2.00 8.99 9.82
C VAL A 170 0.81 8.70 10.73
N GLU A 171 -0.29 9.44 10.59
CA GLU A 171 -1.53 9.25 11.35
C GLU A 171 -2.19 7.89 11.06
N LEU A 172 -2.29 7.53 9.77
CA LEU A 172 -3.07 6.39 9.29
C LEU A 172 -2.24 5.10 9.22
N ALA A 173 -0.94 5.21 8.97
CA ALA A 173 -0.03 4.06 8.89
C ALA A 173 1.24 4.28 9.74
N PRO A 174 1.11 4.46 11.07
CA PRO A 174 2.24 4.74 11.97
C PRO A 174 3.24 3.58 12.08
N ARG A 175 2.85 2.37 11.67
CA ARG A 175 3.74 1.20 11.56
C ARG A 175 4.57 1.21 10.28
N PHE A 176 4.21 2.04 9.31
CA PHE A 176 4.89 2.13 8.03
C PHE A 176 5.65 3.45 7.86
N PHE A 177 5.12 4.54 8.41
CA PHE A 177 5.72 5.87 8.29
C PHE A 177 6.12 6.45 9.64
N LYS A 178 7.29 7.08 9.68
CA LYS A 178 7.75 7.87 10.83
C LYS A 178 7.99 9.31 10.41
N ALA A 179 7.73 10.22 11.35
CA ALA A 179 8.18 11.59 11.22
C ALA A 179 9.71 11.64 11.27
N ALA A 180 10.34 12.35 10.33
CA ALA A 180 11.80 12.48 10.33
C ALA A 180 12.31 13.28 11.55
N ASP A 181 13.45 12.85 12.10
CA ASP A 181 14.01 13.33 13.36
C ASP A 181 14.46 14.81 13.27
N PRO A 182 13.91 15.73 14.09
CA PRO A 182 14.12 17.18 13.94
C PRO A 182 15.54 17.66 14.30
N THR A 183 16.35 16.84 14.95
CA THR A 183 17.70 17.18 15.46
C THR A 183 18.83 16.99 14.44
N LYS A 184 18.60 16.27 13.33
CA LYS A 184 19.65 15.90 12.36
C LYS A 184 19.61 16.67 11.03
N THR A 185 18.85 17.75 10.88
CA THR A 185 18.48 18.20 9.53
C THR A 185 18.09 19.69 9.37
N SER A 186 18.55 20.31 8.27
CA SER A 186 18.43 21.75 7.96
C SER A 186 17.01 22.26 7.66
N LYS A 187 16.82 23.60 7.70
CA LYS A 187 15.53 24.30 7.57
C LYS A 187 14.71 23.93 6.32
N ARG A 188 15.34 23.52 5.21
CA ARG A 188 14.68 23.15 3.94
C ARG A 188 14.06 21.74 4.00
N LYS A 189 14.74 20.78 4.63
CA LYS A 189 14.23 19.42 4.89
C LYS A 189 13.15 19.37 6.00
N ARG A 190 12.87 20.48 6.70
CA ARG A 190 11.81 20.53 7.73
C ARG A 190 10.39 20.39 7.16
N GLN A 191 10.18 20.57 5.85
CA GLN A 191 8.88 20.33 5.19
C GLN A 191 8.74 18.90 4.64
N GLU A 192 9.79 18.08 4.65
CA GLU A 192 9.87 16.76 4.00
C GLU A 192 9.75 15.57 5.00
N ARG A 193 9.03 15.75 6.12
CA ARG A 193 9.18 14.92 7.34
C ARG A 193 8.48 13.56 7.32
N ILE A 194 8.56 12.78 6.25
CA ILE A 194 8.04 11.39 6.28
C ILE A 194 9.00 10.45 5.58
N GLN A 195 9.36 9.39 6.30
CA GLN A 195 10.18 8.30 5.78
C GLN A 195 9.52 6.96 6.12
N PRO A 196 9.68 5.94 5.24
CA PRO A 196 9.31 4.58 5.58
C PRO A 196 10.15 4.11 6.79
N LEU A 197 9.52 3.29 7.62
CA LEU A 197 10.06 2.83 8.90
C LEU A 197 11.26 1.89 8.77
N HIS A 198 11.35 1.21 7.63
CA HIS A 198 12.49 0.41 7.20
C HIS A 198 12.87 0.90 5.81
N GLY A 199 14.12 1.32 5.63
CA GLY A 199 14.69 1.39 4.29
C GLY A 199 14.92 -0.04 3.83
N LEU A 200 14.38 -0.38 2.66
CA LEU A 200 14.92 -1.50 1.87
C LEU A 200 16.26 -1.05 1.30
#